data_AF-A0A059F288-F1
#
_entry.id   AF-A0A059F288-F1
#
_cell.length_a   1.000
_cell.length_b   1.000
_cell.length_c   1.000
_cell.angle_alpha   90.00
_cell.angle_beta   90.00
_cell.angle_gamma   90.00
#
_symmetry.space_group_name_H-M   'P 1'
#
loop_
_entity.id
_entity.type
_entity.pdbx_description
1 polymer ?
#
loop_
_entity_poly.entity_id
_entity_poly.type
_entity_poly.pdbx_seq_one_letter_code
_entity_poly.pdbx_strand_id
1 'polypeptide(L)'
;GAEIHTDEHKSYNALGKMGYIHKNVCHKYNFLNPVDGTHTQNVESINNCLKYEIKKRKGVQTGLRKRFLAEFIWNWNNKSDLFNYILNLIKV
;
A
#
# COMPACT_ATOMS: atom_id res chain seq x y z
N GLY A 1 -15.64 -11.12 2.05
CA GLY A 1 -14.21 -11.03 2.41
C GLY A 1 -13.61 -9.81 1.77
N ALA A 2 -12.51 -9.28 2.31
CA ALA A 2 -11.74 -8.23 1.63
C ALA A 2 -10.96 -8.82 0.44
N GLU A 3 -10.83 -8.05 -0.62
CA GLU A 3 -10.07 -8.41 -1.83
C GLU A 3 -8.63 -7.92 -1.69
N ILE A 4 -7.65 -8.80 -1.95
CA ILE A 4 -6.22 -8.52 -1.87
C ILE A 4 -5.57 -8.86 -3.20
N HIS A 5 -4.84 -7.90 -3.77
CA HIS A 5 -4.10 -8.05 -5.03
C HIS A 5 -2.61 -8.17 -4.73
N THR A 6 -1.97 -9.25 -5.16
CA THR A 6 -0.51 -9.42 -5.01
C THR A 6 0.13 -9.99 -6.27
N ASP A 7 1.46 -10.10 -6.27
CA ASP A 7 2.15 -10.99 -7.20
C ASP A 7 1.93 -12.47 -6.82
N GLU A 8 2.49 -13.39 -7.60
CA GLU A 8 2.41 -14.85 -7.35
C GLU A 8 3.46 -15.37 -6.33
N HIS A 9 4.01 -14.51 -5.47
CA HIS A 9 4.95 -14.98 -4.47
C HIS A 9 4.28 -15.97 -3.51
N LYS A 10 4.89 -17.16 -3.34
CA LYS A 10 4.31 -18.30 -2.61
C LYS A 10 3.89 -17.99 -1.17
N SER A 11 4.47 -16.97 -0.53
CA SER A 11 4.08 -16.55 0.82
C SER A 11 2.61 -16.10 0.90
N TYR A 12 2.02 -15.66 -0.21
CA TYR A 12 0.64 -15.17 -0.26
C TYR A 12 -0.39 -16.29 -0.39
N ASN A 13 0.01 -17.55 -0.62
CA ASN A 13 -0.92 -18.68 -0.71
C ASN A 13 -1.77 -18.89 0.55
N ALA A 14 -1.33 -18.36 1.70
CA ALA A 14 -2.08 -18.41 2.94
C ALA A 14 -3.30 -17.48 2.95
N LEU A 15 -3.37 -16.47 2.09
CA LEU A 15 -4.45 -15.46 2.09
C LEU A 15 -5.83 -16.07 1.85
N GLY A 16 -5.94 -17.00 0.90
CA GLY A 16 -7.20 -17.73 0.66
C GLY A 16 -7.63 -18.54 1.88
N LYS A 17 -6.68 -19.16 2.60
CA LYS A 17 -6.95 -19.90 3.85
C LYS A 17 -7.38 -18.99 5.00
N MET A 18 -7.00 -17.71 4.96
CA MET A 18 -7.40 -16.70 5.92
C MET A 18 -8.75 -16.03 5.59
N GLY A 19 -9.43 -16.46 4.52
CA GLY A 19 -10.75 -15.96 4.13
C GLY A 19 -10.72 -14.70 3.25
N TYR A 20 -9.56 -14.33 2.71
CA TYR A 20 -9.44 -13.23 1.75
C TYR A 20 -9.71 -13.71 0.32
N ILE A 21 -10.30 -12.83 -0.49
CA ILE A 21 -10.35 -13.04 -1.94
C ILE A 21 -9.00 -12.61 -2.49
N HIS A 22 -8.18 -13.59 -2.85
CA HIS A 22 -6.83 -13.34 -3.34
C HIS A 22 -6.83 -13.32 -4.87
N LYS A 23 -6.56 -12.14 -5.45
CA LYS A 23 -6.28 -11.98 -6.88
C LYS A 23 -4.78 -11.76 -7.06
N ASN A 24 -4.23 -12.31 -8.14
CA ASN A 24 -2.80 -12.26 -8.40
C ASN A 24 -2.47 -11.99 -9.86
N VAL A 25 -1.24 -11.53 -10.07
CA VAL A 25 -0.67 -11.26 -11.39
C VAL A 25 0.69 -11.93 -11.51
N CYS A 26 0.87 -12.71 -12.57
CA CYS A 26 2.18 -13.25 -12.93
C CYS A 26 2.96 -12.25 -13.80
N HIS A 27 3.82 -11.46 -13.18
CA HIS A 27 4.67 -10.47 -13.88
C HIS A 27 5.62 -11.06 -14.93
N LYS A 28 5.85 -12.38 -14.92
CA LYS A 28 6.63 -13.07 -15.96
C LYS A 28 5.93 -13.06 -17.31
N TYR A 29 4.60 -13.10 -17.31
CA TYR A 29 3.81 -13.30 -18.52
C TYR A 29 2.99 -12.06 -18.86
N ASN A 30 2.39 -11.41 -17.87
CA ASN A 30 1.47 -10.29 -18.09
C ASN A 30 1.61 -9.21 -17.01
N PHE A 31 1.44 -7.93 -17.40
CA PHE A 31 1.33 -6.80 -16.47
C PHE A 31 -0.09 -6.63 -15.91
N LEU A 32 -1.08 -7.13 -16.65
CA LEU A 32 -2.49 -7.16 -16.31
C LEU A 32 -2.99 -8.57 -16.54
N ASN A 33 -3.65 -9.17 -15.55
CA ASN A 33 -4.19 -10.52 -15.68
C ASN A 33 -5.28 -10.52 -16.77
N PRO A 34 -5.12 -11.29 -17.85
CA PRO A 34 -6.03 -11.25 -19.00
C PRO A 34 -7.42 -11.84 -18.70
N VAL A 35 -7.57 -12.59 -17.60
CA VAL A 35 -8.84 -13.25 -17.25
C VAL A 35 -9.76 -12.32 -16.47
N ASP A 36 -9.21 -11.61 -15.48
CA ASP A 36 -10.00 -10.81 -14.52
C ASP A 36 -9.62 -9.33 -14.47
N GLY A 37 -8.62 -8.91 -15.25
CA GLY A 37 -8.15 -7.53 -15.32
C GLY A 37 -7.30 -7.09 -14.13
N THR A 38 -6.93 -8.00 -13.22
CA THR A 38 -6.13 -7.65 -12.03
C THR A 38 -4.79 -7.05 -12.42
N HIS A 39 -4.40 -5.97 -11.74
CA HIS A 39 -3.08 -5.35 -11.88
C HIS A 39 -2.56 -4.86 -10.53
N THR A 40 -1.26 -4.87 -10.33
CA THR A 40 -0.61 -4.42 -9.08
C THR A 40 -0.12 -2.97 -9.17
N GLN A 41 -0.45 -2.24 -10.24
CA GLN A 41 0.11 -0.91 -10.51
C GLN A 41 -0.14 0.13 -9.41
N ASN A 42 -1.30 0.09 -8.75
CA ASN A 42 -1.57 0.95 -7.59
C ASN A 42 -0.67 0.61 -6.40
N VAL A 43 -0.44 -0.68 -6.16
CA VAL A 43 0.46 -1.18 -5.11
C VAL A 43 1.90 -0.74 -5.40
N GLU A 44 2.35 -0.88 -6.64
CA GLU A 44 3.67 -0.44 -7.09
C GLU A 44 3.85 1.08 -6.95
N SER A 45 2.84 1.86 -7.33
CA SER A 45 2.84 3.31 -7.19
C SER A 45 2.98 3.76 -5.73
N ILE A 46 2.17 3.19 -4.83
CA ILE A 46 2.26 3.48 -3.39
C ILE A 46 3.63 3.09 -2.83
N ASN A 47 4.15 1.92 -3.19
CA ASN A 47 5.46 1.46 -2.77
C ASN A 47 6.58 2.40 -3.24
N ASN A 48 6.48 2.95 -4.46
CA ASN A 48 7.42 3.94 -4.96
C ASN A 48 7.37 5.24 -4.14
N CYS A 49 6.17 5.76 -3.87
CA CYS A 49 6.00 6.95 -3.03
C CYS A 49 6.56 6.76 -1.61
N LEU A 50 6.33 5.59 -1.00
CA LEU A 50 6.86 5.26 0.32
C LEU A 50 8.40 5.23 0.33
N LYS A 51 9.00 4.56 -0.67
CA LYS A 51 10.47 4.52 -0.83
C LYS A 51 11.06 5.91 -1.03
N TYR A 52 10.38 6.75 -1.82
CA TYR A 52 10.78 8.14 -2.03
C TYR A 52 10.80 8.94 -0.71
N GLU A 53 9.75 8.84 0.11
CA GLU A 53 9.68 9.52 1.41
C GLU A 53 10.76 9.04 2.38
N ILE A 54 11.06 7.73 2.41
CA ILE A 54 12.18 7.19 3.20
C ILE A 54 13.50 7.79 2.73
N LYS A 55 13.74 7.87 1.41
CA LYS A 55 14.97 8.43 0.83
C LYS A 55 15.10 9.92 1.15
N LYS A 56 14.02 10.69 1.05
CA LYS A 56 13.96 12.12 1.39
C LYS A 56 14.35 12.39 2.85
N ARG A 57 13.96 11.50 3.75
CA ARG A 57 14.30 11.55 5.19
C ARG A 57 15.69 10.97 5.52
N LYS A 58 16.43 10.45 4.52
CA LYS A 58 17.71 9.75 4.68
C LYS A 58 17.59 8.51 5.59
N GLY A 59 16.47 7.82 5.51
CA GLY A 59 16.15 6.65 6.32
C GLY A 59 15.16 6.94 7.45
N VAL A 60 14.71 5.88 8.11
CA VAL A 60 13.78 5.94 9.24
C VAL A 60 14.30 4.99 10.32
N GLN A 61 14.51 5.51 11.53
CA GLN A 61 14.93 4.71 12.68
C GLN A 61 13.92 3.58 12.95
N THR A 62 14.41 2.39 13.29
CA THR A 62 13.57 1.18 13.44
C THR A 62 12.40 1.39 14.42
N GLY A 63 12.64 2.04 15.56
CA GLY A 63 11.60 2.33 16.55
C GLY A 63 10.51 3.30 16.07
N LEU A 64 10.78 4.08 15.02
CA LEU A 64 9.85 5.08 14.48
C LEU A 64 9.10 4.59 13.23
N ARG A 65 9.43 3.41 12.68
CA ARG A 65 8.83 2.90 11.44
C ARG A 65 7.30 2.80 11.49
N LYS A 66 6.74 2.36 12.63
CA LYS A 66 5.29 2.28 12.82
C LYS A 66 4.63 3.67 12.72
N ARG A 67 5.20 4.66 13.42
CA ARG A 67 4.71 6.04 13.40
C ARG A 67 4.85 6.66 12.01
N PHE A 68 6.00 6.46 11.37
CA PHE A 68 6.23 6.92 10.00
C PHE A 68 5.22 6.34 9.01
N LEU A 69 4.95 5.04 9.10
CA LEU A 69 3.97 4.39 8.22
C LEU A 69 2.55 4.93 8.46
N ALA A 70 2.16 5.12 9.72
CA ALA A 70 0.88 5.73 10.06
C ALA A 70 0.75 7.16 9.50
N GLU A 71 1.78 7.99 9.67
CA GLU A 71 1.85 9.34 9.10
C GLU A 71 1.73 9.31 7.57
N PHE A 72 2.49 8.43 6.91
CA PHE A 72 2.47 8.27 5.45
C PHE A 72 1.08 7.88 4.94
N ILE A 73 0.46 6.87 5.54
CA ILE A 73 -0.87 6.39 5.14
C ILE A 73 -1.92 7.48 5.39
N TRP A 74 -1.85 8.16 6.53
CA TRP A 74 -2.77 9.24 6.84
C TRP A 74 -2.65 10.40 5.83
N ASN A 75 -1.43 10.84 5.51
CA ASN A 75 -1.20 11.85 4.48
C ASN A 75 -1.71 11.40 3.11
N TRP A 76 -1.49 10.13 2.74
CA TRP A 76 -1.94 9.58 1.47
C TRP A 76 -3.47 9.62 1.33
N ASN A 77 -4.19 9.20 2.38
CA ASN A 77 -5.64 9.15 2.39
C ASN A 77 -6.29 10.54 2.45
N ASN A 78 -5.61 11.52 3.04
CA ASN A 78 -6.12 12.87 3.24
C ASN A 78 -5.51 13.91 2.28
N LYS A 79 -4.80 13.47 1.25
CA LYS A 79 -4.05 14.34 0.33
C LYS A 79 -4.90 15.38 -0.41
N SER A 80 -6.21 15.14 -0.54
CA SER A 80 -7.14 16.06 -1.21
C SER A 80 -7.39 17.33 -0.41
N ASP A 81 -7.32 17.27 0.92
CA ASP A 81 -7.61 18.40 1.80
C ASP A 81 -6.84 18.32 3.12
N LEU A 82 -5.51 18.22 3.00
CA LEU A 82 -4.63 17.98 4.13
C LEU A 82 -4.79 19.04 5.23
N PHE A 83 -4.97 20.30 4.84
CA PHE A 83 -5.08 21.42 5.77
C PHE A 83 -6.29 21.27 6.69
N ASN A 84 -7.49 21.03 6.14
CA ASN A 84 -8.69 20.88 6.97
C ASN A 84 -8.64 19.63 7.84
N TYR A 85 -8.09 18.52 7.34
CA TYR A 85 -7.91 17.31 8.15
C TYR A 85 -6.94 17.52 9.31
N ILE A 86 -5.85 18.28 9.12
CA ILE A 86 -4.94 18.68 10.21
C ILE A 86 -5.69 19.54 11.23
N LEU A 87 -6.44 20.56 10.77
CA LEU A 87 -7.21 21.43 11.66
C LEU A 87 -8.22 20.64 12.51
N ASN A 88 -8.89 19.65 11.93
CA ASN A 88 -9.84 18.81 12.66
C ASN A 88 -9.17 17.91 13.71
N LEU A 89 -7.91 17.52 13.52
CA LEU A 89 -7.15 16.77 14.54
C LEU A 89 -6.69 17.64 15.72
N ILE A 90 -6.47 18.94 15.48
CA ILE A 90 -5.95 19.88 16.49
C ILE A 90 -7.08 20.57 17.25
N LYS A 91 -8.28 20.66 16.66
CA LYS A 91 -9.51 21.08 17.36
C LYS A 91 -9.86 20.06 18.45
N VAL A 92 -9.18 20.20 19.58
CA VAL A 92 -9.53 19.61 20.88
C VAL A 92 -10.65 20.42 21.51
#